data_AF-A0A5L4G5C8-F1
#
_entry.id   AF-A0A5L4G5C8-F1
#
_cell.length_a   1.000
_cell.length_b   1.000
_cell.length_c   1.000
_cell.angle_alpha   90.00
_cell.angle_beta   90.00
_cell.angle_gamma   90.00
#
_symmetry.space_group_name_H-M   'P 1'
#
loop_
_entity.id
_entity.type
_entity.pdbx_description
1 polymer ?
#
loop_
_entity_poly.entity_id
_entity_poly.type
_entity_poly.pdbx_seq_one_letter_code
_entity_poly.pdbx_strand_id
1 'polypeptide(L)' 'MINKKVGIVIPVYNVEFYLKECLEGVINQTYKNFTALLINDGSSDNSLEIAKEYAKKDERFII' A
#
# COMPACT_ATOMS: atom_id res chain seq x y z
N MET A 1 4.52 -27.35 0.67
CA MET A 1 3.69 -26.45 -0.17
C MET A 1 4.57 -25.30 -0.64
N ILE A 2 4.50 -24.90 -1.91
CA ILE A 2 5.27 -23.74 -2.42
C ILE A 2 4.65 -22.47 -1.84
N ASN A 3 5.42 -21.71 -1.06
CA ASN A 3 4.99 -20.42 -0.53
C ASN A 3 5.32 -19.30 -1.54
N LYS A 4 4.43 -19.06 -2.51
CA LYS A 4 4.64 -18.07 -3.57
C LYS A 4 4.48 -16.65 -3.04
N LYS A 5 5.42 -15.75 -3.35
CA LYS A 5 5.27 -14.33 -2.98
C LYS A 5 4.31 -13.63 -3.95
N VAL A 6 3.38 -12.84 -3.42
CA VAL A 6 2.48 -11.99 -4.22
C VAL A 6 3.02 -10.56 -4.28
N GLY A 7 3.09 -9.98 -5.48
CA GLY A 7 3.37 -8.57 -5.68
C GLY A 7 2.08 -7.80 -5.96
N ILE A 8 1.85 -6.71 -5.23
CA ILE A 8 0.70 -5.81 -5.39
C ILE A 8 1.25 -4.46 -5.82
N VAL A 9 0.74 -3.88 -6.90
CA VAL A 9 1.12 -2.54 -7.35
C VAL A 9 -0.10 -1.63 -7.21
N ILE A 10 0.06 -0.51 -6.52
CA ILE A 10 -1.02 0.42 -6.20
C ILE A 10 -0.60 1.82 -6.66
N PRO A 11 -1.05 2.28 -7.84
CA PRO A 11 -0.90 3.66 -8.26
C PRO A 11 -1.72 4.58 -7.36
N VAL A 12 -1.13 5.71 -6.97
CA VAL A 12 -1.71 6.68 -6.04
C VAL A 12 -1.64 8.07 -6.66
N TYR A 13 -2.80 8.65 -6.98
CA TYR A 13 -2.93 10.00 -7.49
C TYR A 13 -4.17 10.69 -6.94
N ASN A 14 -4.00 11.61 -5.99
CA ASN A 14 -5.07 12.41 -5.39
C ASN A 14 -6.27 11.60 -4.85
N VAL A 15 -6.00 10.60 -4.00
CA VAL A 15 -6.99 9.66 -3.45
C VAL A 15 -7.01 9.64 -1.91
N GLU A 16 -6.68 10.77 -1.25
CA GLU A 16 -6.53 10.84 0.21
C GLU A 16 -7.71 10.29 1.01
N PHE A 17 -8.94 10.45 0.50
CA PHE A 17 -10.16 9.98 1.17
C PHE A 17 -10.34 8.46 1.16
N TYR A 18 -9.73 7.75 0.22
CA TYR A 18 -9.92 6.30 0.02
C TYR A 18 -8.68 5.48 0.33
N LEU A 19 -7.50 6.13 0.33
CA LEU A 19 -6.23 5.43 0.43
C LEU A 19 -6.11 4.62 1.73
N LYS A 20 -6.55 5.18 2.88
CA LYS A 20 -6.47 4.47 4.17
C LYS A 20 -7.28 3.17 4.16
N GLU A 21 -8.52 3.22 3.68
CA GLU A 21 -9.39 2.03 3.60
C GLU A 21 -8.78 0.96 2.68
N CYS A 22 -8.26 1.38 1.52
CA CYS A 22 -7.58 0.48 0.59
C CYS A 22 -6.38 -0.23 1.26
N LEU A 23 -5.51 0.53 1.91
CA LEU A 23 -4.29 -0.01 2.53
C LEU A 23 -4.60 -0.89 3.76
N GLU A 24 -5.60 -0.54 4.59
CA GLU A 24 -6.07 -1.44 5.65
C GLU A 24 -6.61 -2.76 5.08
N GLY A 25 -7.34 -2.71 3.97
CA GLY A 25 -7.80 -3.92 3.28
C GLY A 25 -6.64 -4.82 2.85
N VAL A 26 -5.54 -4.23 2.37
CA VAL A 26 -4.32 -4.96 1.97
C VAL A 26 -3.58 -5.51 3.20
N ILE A 27 -3.41 -4.73 4.28
CA ILE A 27 -2.78 -5.18 5.54
C ILE A 27 -3.48 -6.42 6.10
N ASN A 28 -4.82 -6.41 6.06
CA ASN A 28 -5.68 -7.40 6.69
C ASN A 28 -5.91 -8.67 5.85
N GLN A 29 -5.32 -8.79 4.65
CA GLN A 29 -5.42 -9.99 3.82
C GLN A 29 -5.04 -11.26 4.60
N THR A 30 -5.79 -12.34 4.42
CA THR A 30 -5.52 -13.64 5.06
C THR A 30 -4.20 -14.24 4.57
N TYR A 31 -3.82 -13.96 3.32
CA TYR A 31 -2.52 -14.31 2.76
C TYR A 31 -1.47 -13.26 3.16
N LYS A 32 -0.39 -13.69 3.85
CA LYS A 32 0.59 -12.76 4.44
C LYS A 32 1.88 -12.58 3.63
N ASN A 33 2.21 -13.50 2.72
CA ASN A 33 3.44 -13.47 1.95
C ASN A 33 3.31 -12.57 0.70
N PHE A 34 3.22 -11.26 0.91
CA PHE A 34 3.13 -10.27 -0.15
C PHE A 34 4.07 -9.08 0.05
N THR A 35 4.27 -8.33 -1.03
CA THR A 35 4.82 -6.97 -1.00
C THR A 35 3.91 -6.06 -1.82
N ALA A 36 3.60 -4.88 -1.29
CA ALA A 36 2.81 -3.85 -1.93
C ALA A 36 3.69 -2.65 -2.28
N LEU A 37 3.71 -2.26 -3.57
CA LEU A 37 4.42 -1.08 -4.08
C LEU A 37 3.41 0.04 -4.34
N LEU A 38 3.55 1.15 -3.62
CA LEU A 38 2.68 2.32 -3.65
C LEU A 38 3.30 3.39 -4.56
N ILE A 39 2.87 3.48 -5.80
CA ILE A 39 3.45 4.42 -6.77
C ILE A 39 2.73 5.76 -6.67
N ASN A 40 3.33 6.74 -5.98
CA ASN A 40 2.81 8.11 -5.98
C ASN A 40 3.07 8.79 -7.33
N ASP A 41 2.02 9.01 -8.11
CA ASP A 41 2.08 9.62 -9.44
C ASP A 41 2.02 11.16 -9.40
N GLY A 42 2.73 11.75 -8.42
CA GLY A 42 2.73 13.20 -8.23
C GLY A 42 1.44 13.77 -7.60
N SER A 43 0.86 13.05 -6.64
CA SER A 43 -0.28 13.57 -5.86
C SER A 43 0.06 14.90 -5.20
N SER A 44 -0.90 15.84 -5.21
CA SER A 44 -0.83 17.15 -4.57
C SER A 44 -1.63 17.24 -3.28
N ASP A 45 -2.35 16.17 -2.92
CA ASP A 45 -3.11 16.03 -1.68
C ASP A 45 -2.31 15.24 -0.62
N ASN A 46 -2.96 14.77 0.46
CA ASN A 46 -2.29 14.04 1.53
C ASN A 46 -1.97 12.57 1.20
N SER A 47 -2.17 12.11 -0.03
CA SER A 47 -1.99 10.70 -0.41
C SER A 47 -0.56 10.19 -0.14
N LEU A 48 0.46 11.01 -0.41
CA LEU A 48 1.86 10.63 -0.16
C LEU A 48 2.15 10.46 1.33
N GLU A 49 1.60 11.33 2.18
CA GLU A 49 1.81 11.24 3.63
C GLU A 49 1.08 10.03 4.22
N ILE A 50 -0.11 9.71 3.71
CA ILE A 50 -0.80 8.46 4.05
C ILE A 50 0.03 7.25 3.61
N ALA A 51 0.55 7.21 2.39
CA ALA A 51 1.42 6.11 1.94
C ALA A 51 2.65 5.92 2.86
N LYS A 52 3.30 7.03 3.27
CA LYS A 52 4.43 7.03 4.23
C LYS A 52 4.05 6.52 5.61
N GLU A 53 2.86 6.86 6.11
CA GLU A 53 2.34 6.33 7.37
C GLU A 53 2.28 4.80 7.33
N TYR A 54 1.75 4.23 6.24
CA TYR A 54 1.60 2.78 6.08
C TYR A 54 2.93 2.07 5.85
N ALA A 55 3.84 2.63 5.05
CA ALA A 55 5.18 2.07 4.85
C ALA A 55 6.02 2.06 6.14
N LYS A 56 5.77 2.99 7.07
CA LYS A 56 6.36 2.96 8.43
C LYS A 56 5.71 1.94 9.35
N LYS A 57 4.40 1.70 9.19
CA LYS A 57 3.59 0.78 10.01
C LYS A 57 3.83 -0.69 9.64
N ASP A 58 4.09 -1.00 8.38
CA ASP A 58 4.18 -2.36 7.86
C ASP A 58 5.25 -2.47 6.76
N GLU A 59 6.29 -3.27 7.00
CA GLU A 59 7.46 -3.46 6.11
C GLU A 59 7.11 -4.04 4.75
N ARG A 60 5.90 -4.60 4.58
CA ARG A 60 5.43 -5.13 3.30
C ARG A 60 5.07 -4.02 2.31
N PHE A 61 4.91 -2.78 2.77
CA PHE A 61 4.60 -1.62 1.93
C PHE A 61 5.87 -0.84 1.60
N ILE A 62 6.07 -0.60 0.31
CA ILE A 62 7.18 0.18 -0.26
C ILE A 62 6.55 1.29 -1.10
N ILE A 63 7.12 2.50 -1.08
CA ILE A 63 6.66 3.65 -1.88
C ILE A 63 7.64 3.86 -3.01
#